data_AF-A0A1Q5MD82-F1
#
_entry.id   AF-A0A1Q5MD82-F1
#
_cell.length_a   1.000
_cell.length_b   1.000
_cell.length_c   1.000
_cell.angle_alpha   90.00
_cell.angle_beta   90.00
_cell.angle_gamma   90.00
#
_symmetry.space_group_name_H-M   'P 1'
#
loop_
_entity.id
_entity.type
_entity.pdbx_description
1 polymer ?
#
loop_
_entity_poly.entity_id
_entity_poly.type
_entity_poly.pdbx_seq_one_letter_code
_entity_poly.pdbx_strand_id
1 'polypeptide(L)'
;MTLIGLSSGSAAHLDGPELARLTLSLGGTAVDVRAGKGHAWEADGLAGLRRAGCEVCFVGIGDVLGEAAASPGTGPLEQGLPVKVFASAGCMAPGRRESTLRHIALLTSLVGESSRVLVETHHGYASVPELVELCERAGTGILLDTMGLARIHPDPVVAAALLAPWTSYAQVKGFDWNAPDTSRHQPLATSCAEPTRDVLSAAGPLRAVTVESKAPALAEDLALLRAWYAGEPRPALAATPPTASAPAKEVLI
;
A
#
# COMPACT_ATOMS: atom_id res chain seq x y z
N MET A 1 -11.09 6.61 13.40
CA MET A 1 -9.74 7.19 13.35
C MET A 1 -8.90 6.44 12.34
N THR A 2 -7.88 7.08 11.76
CA THR A 2 -6.88 6.40 10.92
C THR A 2 -6.34 5.16 11.65
N LEU A 3 -6.31 4.03 10.95
CA LEU A 3 -5.76 2.80 11.52
C LEU A 3 -4.24 2.87 11.54
N ILE A 4 -3.64 2.53 12.66
CA ILE A 4 -2.17 2.52 12.80
C ILE A 4 -1.77 1.12 13.21
N GLY A 5 -0.72 0.56 12.62
CA GLY A 5 -0.19 -0.70 13.13
C GLY A 5 0.94 -1.30 12.32
N LEU A 6 1.03 -2.62 12.27
CA LEU A 6 2.23 -3.32 11.77
C LEU A 6 1.96 -4.08 10.48
N SER A 7 2.97 -4.12 9.62
CA SER A 7 3.03 -5.14 8.59
C SER A 7 3.46 -6.47 9.19
N SER A 8 2.87 -7.57 8.72
CA SER A 8 3.40 -8.93 8.96
C SER A 8 4.87 -9.06 8.52
N GLY A 9 5.34 -8.22 7.58
CA GLY A 9 6.76 -8.17 7.19
C GLY A 9 7.71 -7.75 8.32
N SER A 10 7.20 -7.08 9.35
CA SER A 10 7.98 -6.66 10.53
C SER A 10 8.16 -7.80 11.55
N ALA A 11 7.29 -8.83 11.51
CA ALA A 11 7.29 -9.93 12.47
C ALA A 11 6.81 -11.24 11.83
N ALA A 12 7.47 -11.65 10.73
CA ALA A 12 7.05 -12.79 9.89
C ALA A 12 6.97 -14.14 10.61
N HIS A 13 7.61 -14.27 11.78
CA HIS A 13 7.65 -15.49 12.59
C HIS A 13 6.44 -15.63 13.54
N LEU A 14 5.64 -14.58 13.72
CA LEU A 14 4.47 -14.60 14.60
C LEU A 14 3.24 -15.13 13.87
N ASP A 15 2.47 -15.96 14.56
CA ASP A 15 1.15 -16.38 14.09
C ASP A 15 0.13 -15.22 14.09
N GLY A 16 -1.10 -15.48 13.64
CA GLY A 16 -2.13 -14.45 13.56
C GLY A 16 -2.43 -13.82 14.93
N PRO A 17 -2.82 -14.62 15.94
CA PRO A 17 -3.06 -14.11 17.30
C PRO A 17 -1.87 -13.39 17.95
N GLU A 18 -0.64 -13.85 17.74
CA GLU A 18 0.59 -13.24 18.24
C GLU A 18 0.87 -11.89 17.57
N LEU A 19 0.77 -11.80 16.25
CA LEU A 19 0.95 -10.56 15.51
C LEU A 19 -0.09 -9.51 15.92
N ALA A 20 -1.35 -9.93 16.09
CA ALA A 20 -2.41 -9.06 16.60
C ALA A 20 -2.10 -8.58 18.03
N ARG A 21 -1.72 -9.49 18.94
CA ARG A 21 -1.37 -9.13 20.33
C ARG A 21 -0.19 -8.18 20.40
N LEU A 22 0.87 -8.41 19.62
CA LEU A 22 2.01 -7.50 19.52
C LEU A 22 1.53 -6.12 19.08
N THR A 23 0.79 -6.05 17.97
CA THR A 23 0.28 -4.80 17.41
C THR A 23 -0.56 -4.02 18.44
N LEU A 24 -1.51 -4.69 19.10
CA LEU A 24 -2.37 -4.09 20.12
C LEU A 24 -1.58 -3.66 21.36
N SER A 25 -0.63 -4.47 21.84
CA SER A 25 0.21 -4.13 23.00
C SER A 25 1.10 -2.91 22.76
N LEU A 26 1.47 -2.67 21.51
CA LEU A 26 2.22 -1.49 21.10
C LEU A 26 1.32 -0.29 20.84
N GLY A 27 0.00 -0.43 21.01
CA GLY A 27 -1.02 0.61 20.80
C GLY A 27 -1.47 0.78 19.36
N GLY A 28 -1.13 -0.14 18.46
CA GLY A 28 -1.74 -0.22 17.13
C GLY A 28 -3.15 -0.80 17.16
N THR A 29 -3.86 -0.72 16.05
CA THR A 29 -5.25 -1.22 15.88
C THR A 29 -5.42 -2.11 14.67
N ALA A 30 -4.45 -2.16 13.76
CA ALA A 30 -4.58 -2.89 12.51
C ALA A 30 -3.27 -3.48 12.00
N VAL A 31 -3.36 -4.45 11.10
CA VAL A 31 -2.21 -5.03 10.41
C VAL A 31 -2.40 -5.00 8.90
N ASP A 32 -1.30 -4.91 8.17
CA ASP A 32 -1.27 -5.42 6.80
C ASP A 32 -0.56 -6.78 6.77
N VAL A 33 -1.01 -7.65 5.86
CA VAL A 33 -0.46 -9.01 5.76
C VAL A 33 0.08 -9.28 4.36
N ARG A 34 1.11 -10.10 4.29
CA ARG A 34 1.78 -10.50 3.05
C ARG A 34 1.58 -12.00 2.88
N ALA A 35 0.81 -12.38 1.86
CA ALA A 35 0.50 -13.77 1.56
C ALA A 35 1.54 -14.39 0.61
N GLY A 36 1.72 -15.71 0.70
CA GLY A 36 2.66 -16.45 -0.13
C GLY A 36 4.12 -16.10 0.20
N LYS A 37 4.40 -15.62 1.41
CA LYS A 37 5.75 -15.32 1.90
C LYS A 37 6.22 -16.31 2.96
N GLY A 38 5.39 -17.29 3.31
CA GLY A 38 5.71 -18.28 4.35
C GLY A 38 5.71 -17.65 5.73
N HIS A 39 4.92 -16.59 5.94
CA HIS A 39 4.77 -15.98 7.25
C HIS A 39 3.90 -16.87 8.14
N ALA A 40 4.20 -16.94 9.43
CA ALA A 40 3.51 -17.86 10.34
C ALA A 40 1.99 -17.59 10.47
N TRP A 41 1.55 -16.34 10.32
CA TRP A 41 0.12 -15.99 10.30
C TRP A 41 -0.68 -16.75 9.22
N GLU A 42 -0.04 -17.19 8.13
CA GLU A 42 -0.72 -17.87 7.02
C GLU A 42 -1.39 -19.18 7.47
N ALA A 43 -0.89 -19.82 8.54
CA ALA A 43 -1.46 -21.06 9.08
C ALA A 43 -2.89 -20.89 9.64
N ASP A 44 -3.16 -19.75 10.30
CA ASP A 44 -4.49 -19.41 10.84
C ASP A 44 -5.35 -18.58 9.87
N GLY A 45 -4.72 -18.10 8.78
CA GLY A 45 -5.30 -17.13 7.87
C GLY A 45 -5.71 -15.82 8.58
N LEU A 46 -6.60 -15.06 7.93
CA LEU A 46 -7.06 -13.77 8.46
C LEU A 46 -7.92 -13.91 9.72
N ALA A 47 -8.49 -15.10 9.96
CA ALA A 47 -9.38 -15.35 11.09
C ALA A 47 -8.66 -15.27 12.44
N GLY A 48 -7.38 -15.64 12.51
CA GLY A 48 -6.57 -15.50 13.73
C GLY A 48 -6.45 -14.04 14.18
N LEU A 49 -6.12 -13.15 13.24
CA LEU A 49 -5.96 -11.71 13.47
C LEU A 49 -7.28 -11.05 13.93
N ARG A 50 -8.37 -11.36 13.23
CA ARG A 50 -9.71 -10.79 13.52
C ARG A 50 -10.24 -11.23 14.87
N ARG A 51 -10.10 -12.51 15.23
CA ARG A 51 -10.52 -13.02 16.55
C ARG A 51 -9.73 -12.39 17.70
N ALA A 52 -8.48 -12.05 17.47
CA ALA A 52 -7.64 -11.34 18.43
C ALA A 52 -7.94 -9.83 18.52
N GLY A 53 -8.91 -9.32 17.75
CA GLY A 53 -9.39 -7.93 17.82
C GLY A 53 -8.62 -6.93 16.97
N CYS A 54 -7.80 -7.40 16.02
CA CYS A 54 -7.04 -6.53 15.13
C CYS A 54 -7.70 -6.42 13.75
N GLU A 55 -7.80 -5.20 13.20
CA GLU A 55 -8.28 -5.00 11.83
C GLU A 55 -7.22 -5.46 10.81
N VAL A 56 -7.66 -5.99 9.66
CA VAL A 56 -6.78 -6.25 8.52
C VAL A 56 -6.98 -5.15 7.49
N CYS A 57 -5.94 -4.34 7.24
CA CYS A 57 -5.99 -3.19 6.35
C CYS A 57 -6.08 -3.58 4.87
N PHE A 58 -5.18 -4.49 4.46
CA PHE A 58 -5.04 -5.01 3.11
C PHE A 58 -4.19 -6.30 3.12
N VAL A 59 -4.22 -7.04 2.02
CA VAL A 59 -3.41 -8.25 1.78
C VAL A 59 -2.49 -8.02 0.58
N GLY A 60 -1.18 -8.12 0.77
CA GLY A 60 -0.22 -8.13 -0.34
C GLY A 60 0.01 -9.53 -0.89
N ILE A 61 -0.17 -9.72 -2.21
CA ILE A 61 -0.10 -11.05 -2.86
C ILE A 61 1.11 -11.27 -3.77
N GLY A 62 2.00 -10.29 -3.91
CA GLY A 62 3.24 -10.43 -4.69
C GLY A 62 3.07 -10.39 -6.21
N ASP A 63 1.83 -10.34 -6.72
CA ASP A 63 1.51 -10.12 -8.13
C ASP A 63 2.12 -8.81 -8.65
N VAL A 64 2.53 -8.83 -9.93
CA VAL A 64 3.07 -7.68 -10.66
C VAL A 64 2.23 -7.45 -11.92
N LEU A 65 1.55 -6.32 -11.98
CA LEU A 65 0.74 -5.93 -13.14
C LEU A 65 1.62 -5.70 -14.38
N GLY A 66 1.16 -6.16 -15.54
CA GLY A 66 1.89 -6.01 -16.81
C GLY A 66 2.97 -7.07 -17.04
N GLU A 67 3.17 -8.01 -16.13
CA GLU A 67 3.88 -9.25 -16.43
C GLU A 67 2.93 -10.30 -17.00
N ALA A 68 3.46 -11.36 -17.61
CA ALA A 68 2.63 -12.47 -18.09
C ALA A 68 1.86 -13.04 -16.89
N ALA A 69 0.53 -12.98 -16.94
CA ALA A 69 -0.31 -13.37 -15.84
C ALA A 69 -0.07 -14.85 -15.48
N ALA A 70 0.60 -15.10 -14.36
CA ALA A 70 0.30 -16.27 -13.57
C ALA A 70 -1.11 -16.08 -12.98
N SER A 71 -1.80 -17.18 -12.67
CA SER A 71 -3.03 -17.12 -11.87
C SER A 71 -2.82 -16.18 -10.67
N PRO A 72 -3.81 -15.36 -10.28
CA PRO A 72 -3.66 -14.41 -9.20
C PRO A 72 -3.13 -15.13 -7.95
N GLY A 73 -2.21 -14.47 -7.23
CA GLY A 73 -1.55 -15.07 -6.08
C GLY A 73 -2.52 -15.71 -5.09
N THR A 74 -2.08 -16.77 -4.41
CA THR A 74 -2.91 -17.64 -3.55
C THR A 74 -3.31 -17.02 -2.21
N GLY A 75 -3.40 -15.69 -2.13
CA GLY A 75 -3.76 -14.99 -0.89
C GLY A 75 -5.24 -15.14 -0.52
N PRO A 76 -5.60 -14.95 0.76
CA PRO A 76 -7.00 -14.94 1.22
C PRO A 76 -7.70 -13.66 0.75
N LEU A 77 -7.99 -13.57 -0.55
CA LEU A 77 -8.71 -12.46 -1.16
C LEU A 77 -10.20 -12.60 -0.87
N GLU A 78 -10.82 -11.52 -0.41
CA GLU A 78 -12.25 -11.47 -0.11
C GLU A 78 -12.84 -10.10 -0.45
N GLN A 79 -14.12 -10.10 -0.79
CA GLN A 79 -14.91 -8.90 -1.04
C GLN A 79 -14.85 -7.97 0.18
N GLY A 80 -14.50 -6.70 -0.01
CA GLY A 80 -14.33 -5.77 1.12
C GLY A 80 -12.88 -5.43 1.43
N LEU A 81 -11.96 -6.36 1.17
CA LEU A 81 -10.58 -6.27 1.63
C LEU A 81 -9.64 -5.84 0.49
N PRO A 82 -8.94 -4.71 0.61
CA PRO A 82 -8.00 -4.29 -0.42
C PRO A 82 -6.85 -5.28 -0.62
N VAL A 83 -6.42 -5.40 -1.86
CA VAL A 83 -5.29 -6.23 -2.28
C VAL A 83 -4.15 -5.33 -2.75
N LYS A 84 -2.95 -5.56 -2.24
CA LYS A 84 -1.73 -4.87 -2.66
C LYS A 84 -0.98 -5.69 -3.71
N VAL A 85 -0.67 -5.04 -4.83
CA VAL A 85 0.14 -5.56 -5.93
C VAL A 85 1.25 -4.57 -6.29
N PHE A 86 2.15 -4.97 -7.18
CA PHE A 86 3.09 -4.09 -7.85
C PHE A 86 2.65 -3.84 -9.29
N ALA A 87 3.27 -2.88 -9.97
CA ALA A 87 3.09 -2.67 -11.41
C ALA A 87 4.45 -2.63 -12.10
N SER A 88 4.67 -3.47 -13.10
CA SER A 88 5.93 -3.47 -13.86
C SER A 88 6.12 -2.12 -14.57
N ALA A 89 7.36 -1.66 -14.69
CA ALA A 89 7.69 -0.51 -15.55
C ALA A 89 7.21 -0.79 -16.98
N GLY A 90 6.46 0.13 -17.57
CA GLY A 90 5.79 0.03 -18.86
C GLY A 90 4.55 -0.87 -18.90
N CYS A 91 3.92 -1.18 -17.76
CA CYS A 91 2.68 -1.97 -17.69
C CYS A 91 1.52 -1.38 -18.52
N MET A 92 1.57 -0.07 -18.83
CA MET A 92 0.58 0.64 -19.65
C MET A 92 0.99 0.85 -21.12
N ALA A 93 2.16 0.33 -21.52
CA ALA A 93 2.61 0.36 -22.91
C ALA A 93 1.69 -0.48 -23.84
N PRO A 94 1.58 -0.16 -25.14
CA PRO A 94 0.62 -0.80 -26.05
C PRO A 94 0.61 -2.33 -26.05
N GLY A 95 1.77 -2.98 -25.90
CA GLY A 95 1.88 -4.45 -25.88
C GLY A 95 1.54 -5.13 -24.54
N ARG A 96 1.36 -4.36 -23.45
CA ARG A 96 1.11 -4.88 -22.09
C ARG A 96 -0.17 -4.37 -21.45
N ARG A 97 -0.70 -3.25 -21.96
CA ARG A 97 -1.88 -2.58 -21.42
C ARG A 97 -3.07 -3.53 -21.27
N GLU A 98 -3.38 -4.32 -22.29
CA GLU A 98 -4.55 -5.20 -22.27
C GLU A 98 -4.43 -6.30 -21.21
N SER A 99 -3.25 -6.92 -21.06
CA SER A 99 -3.02 -7.91 -20.00
C SER A 99 -3.06 -7.27 -18.61
N THR A 100 -2.49 -6.07 -18.45
CA THR A 100 -2.57 -5.28 -17.20
C THR A 100 -4.03 -5.03 -16.80
N LEU A 101 -4.86 -4.55 -17.72
CA LEU A 101 -6.27 -4.25 -17.45
C LEU A 101 -7.08 -5.52 -17.14
N ARG A 102 -6.80 -6.64 -17.84
CA ARG A 102 -7.44 -7.93 -17.52
C ARG A 102 -7.08 -8.41 -16.12
N HIS A 103 -5.83 -8.28 -15.70
CA HIS A 103 -5.39 -8.66 -14.36
C HIS A 103 -6.05 -7.80 -13.29
N ILE A 104 -6.15 -6.48 -13.51
CA ILE A 104 -6.89 -5.59 -12.62
C ILE A 104 -8.37 -5.98 -12.54
N ALA A 105 -9.01 -6.28 -13.66
CA ALA A 105 -10.41 -6.72 -13.68
C ALA A 105 -10.61 -8.03 -12.90
N LEU A 106 -9.67 -8.97 -13.02
CA LEU A 106 -9.69 -10.21 -12.25
C LEU A 106 -9.58 -9.93 -10.75
N LEU A 107 -8.60 -9.14 -10.32
CA LEU A 107 -8.46 -8.76 -8.91
C LEU A 107 -9.69 -8.00 -8.39
N THR A 108 -10.22 -7.08 -9.20
CA THR A 108 -11.45 -6.33 -8.91
C THR A 108 -12.62 -7.27 -8.66
N SER A 109 -12.77 -8.34 -9.44
CA SER A 109 -13.83 -9.34 -9.22
C SER A 109 -13.70 -10.09 -7.88
N LEU A 110 -12.51 -10.12 -7.29
CA LEU A 110 -12.23 -10.78 -6.01
C LEU A 110 -12.43 -9.83 -4.82
N VAL A 111 -12.02 -8.56 -4.94
CA VAL A 111 -12.08 -7.57 -3.84
C VAL A 111 -13.28 -6.62 -3.90
N GLY A 112 -13.97 -6.59 -5.04
CA GLY A 112 -15.23 -5.90 -5.30
C GLY A 112 -15.13 -4.63 -6.13
N GLU A 113 -14.09 -3.83 -5.93
CA GLU A 113 -13.93 -2.51 -6.55
C GLU A 113 -12.48 -2.32 -7.01
N SER A 114 -12.26 -1.66 -8.14
CA SER A 114 -10.90 -1.45 -8.66
C SER A 114 -10.06 -0.55 -7.76
N SER A 115 -10.68 0.39 -7.03
CA SER A 115 -10.01 1.24 -6.03
C SER A 115 -9.42 0.46 -4.85
N ARG A 116 -9.82 -0.81 -4.68
CA ARG A 116 -9.28 -1.73 -3.69
C ARG A 116 -8.13 -2.58 -4.22
N VAL A 117 -7.82 -2.50 -5.52
CA VAL A 117 -6.56 -2.96 -6.09
C VAL A 117 -5.55 -1.86 -5.88
N LEU A 118 -4.75 -2.00 -4.82
CA LEU A 118 -3.76 -1.03 -4.39
C LEU A 118 -2.42 -1.33 -5.08
N VAL A 119 -1.91 -0.37 -5.83
CA VAL A 119 -0.59 -0.45 -6.46
C VAL A 119 0.42 0.25 -5.57
N GLU A 120 1.44 -0.48 -5.15
CA GLU A 120 2.48 0.06 -4.27
C GLU A 120 3.51 0.89 -5.03
N THR A 121 3.88 2.05 -4.49
CA THR A 121 5.05 2.81 -4.94
C THR A 121 6.33 2.07 -4.55
N HIS A 122 7.03 1.42 -5.49
CA HIS A 122 8.19 0.58 -5.14
C HIS A 122 9.33 0.72 -6.16
N HIS A 123 10.57 0.64 -5.68
CA HIS A 123 11.76 0.68 -6.54
C HIS A 123 11.79 -0.48 -7.55
N GLY A 124 12.21 -0.20 -8.79
CA GLY A 124 12.28 -1.18 -9.87
C GLY A 124 10.95 -1.46 -10.59
N TYR A 125 9.88 -0.75 -10.21
CA TYR A 125 8.53 -0.89 -10.77
C TYR A 125 8.10 0.39 -11.50
N ALA A 126 6.80 0.51 -11.81
CA ALA A 126 6.22 1.64 -12.52
C ALA A 126 6.59 2.99 -11.88
N SER A 127 6.91 3.95 -12.75
CA SER A 127 7.18 5.33 -12.37
C SER A 127 5.92 6.06 -11.91
N VAL A 128 6.08 7.20 -11.22
CA VAL A 128 4.93 8.01 -10.76
C VAL A 128 3.97 8.39 -11.91
N PRO A 129 4.41 8.83 -13.09
CA PRO A 129 3.50 9.10 -14.21
C PRO A 129 2.72 7.87 -14.69
N GLU A 130 3.34 6.69 -14.67
CA GLU A 130 2.67 5.44 -15.05
C GLU A 130 1.64 5.02 -14.00
N LEU A 131 1.93 5.24 -12.71
CA LEU A 131 0.97 5.02 -11.63
C LEU A 131 -0.25 5.94 -11.77
N VAL A 132 -0.05 7.20 -12.13
CA VAL A 132 -1.14 8.14 -12.45
C VAL A 132 -1.96 7.62 -13.64
N GLU A 133 -1.33 7.25 -14.76
CA GLU A 133 -2.04 6.71 -15.92
C GLU A 133 -2.84 5.44 -15.58
N LEU A 134 -2.26 4.55 -14.77
CA LEU A 134 -2.92 3.33 -14.32
C LEU A 134 -4.17 3.64 -13.50
N CYS A 135 -4.07 4.59 -12.56
CA CYS A 135 -5.19 5.00 -11.72
C CYS A 135 -6.29 5.72 -12.51
N GLU A 136 -5.94 6.60 -13.45
CA GLU A 136 -6.92 7.29 -14.30
C GLU A 136 -7.65 6.32 -15.24
N ARG A 137 -6.95 5.32 -15.79
CA ARG A 137 -7.52 4.41 -16.79
C ARG A 137 -8.24 3.21 -16.20
N ALA A 138 -7.77 2.70 -15.06
CA ALA A 138 -8.29 1.47 -14.46
C ALA A 138 -9.01 1.70 -13.12
N GLY A 139 -8.91 2.90 -12.54
CA GLY A 139 -9.53 3.23 -11.25
C GLY A 139 -8.86 2.53 -10.06
N THR A 140 -7.62 2.07 -10.20
CA THR A 140 -6.85 1.46 -9.10
C THR A 140 -6.58 2.46 -7.98
N GLY A 141 -6.36 1.95 -6.77
CA GLY A 141 -5.85 2.75 -5.65
C GLY A 141 -4.32 2.71 -5.57
N ILE A 142 -3.76 3.61 -4.77
CA ILE A 142 -2.33 3.66 -4.44
C ILE A 142 -2.14 3.22 -2.98
N LEU A 143 -1.15 2.35 -2.78
CA LEU A 143 -0.50 2.16 -1.50
C LEU A 143 0.83 2.92 -1.52
N LEU A 144 0.96 3.92 -0.67
CA LEU A 144 2.17 4.71 -0.56
C LEU A 144 3.19 4.01 0.32
N ASP A 145 4.27 3.48 -0.25
CA ASP A 145 5.48 3.12 0.50
C ASP A 145 6.46 4.30 0.46
N THR A 146 6.76 4.90 1.61
CA THR A 146 7.54 6.15 1.66
C THR A 146 8.97 5.97 1.15
N MET A 147 9.60 4.82 1.43
CA MET A 147 10.95 4.52 0.94
C MET A 147 10.93 4.20 -0.55
N GLY A 148 9.94 3.43 -0.99
CA GLY A 148 9.74 3.09 -2.39
C GLY A 148 9.50 4.33 -3.25
N LEU A 149 8.70 5.29 -2.76
CA LEU A 149 8.48 6.56 -3.44
C LEU A 149 9.78 7.39 -3.53
N ALA A 150 10.53 7.48 -2.43
CA ALA A 150 11.82 8.18 -2.39
C ALA A 150 12.87 7.61 -3.34
N ARG A 151 12.75 6.34 -3.74
CA ARG A 151 13.64 5.67 -4.70
C ARG A 151 13.22 5.84 -6.16
N ILE A 152 11.98 6.26 -6.44
CA ILE A 152 11.47 6.38 -7.81
C ILE A 152 11.20 7.83 -8.23
N HIS A 153 11.26 8.78 -7.29
CA HIS A 153 11.04 10.19 -7.57
C HIS A 153 11.99 11.10 -6.77
N PRO A 154 12.61 12.12 -7.39
CA PRO A 154 13.56 13.00 -6.72
C PRO A 154 12.92 13.93 -5.68
N ASP A 155 11.61 14.19 -5.81
CA ASP A 155 10.82 14.96 -4.84
C ASP A 155 9.61 14.12 -4.37
N PRO A 156 9.75 13.35 -3.28
CA PRO A 156 8.71 12.43 -2.82
C PRO A 156 7.46 13.15 -2.29
N VAL A 157 7.60 14.39 -1.82
CA VAL A 157 6.46 15.19 -1.34
C VAL A 157 5.58 15.60 -2.52
N VAL A 158 6.18 16.10 -3.61
CA VAL A 158 5.45 16.43 -4.84
C VAL A 158 4.80 15.20 -5.45
N ALA A 159 5.51 14.07 -5.48
CA ALA A 159 4.94 12.83 -6.01
C ALA A 159 3.78 12.29 -5.16
N ALA A 160 3.87 12.38 -3.83
CA ALA A 160 2.78 12.01 -2.94
C ALA A 160 1.56 12.92 -3.14
N ALA A 161 1.76 14.23 -3.30
CA ALA A 161 0.68 15.17 -3.62
C ALA A 161 -0.01 14.85 -4.95
N LEU A 162 0.76 14.44 -5.96
CA LEU A 162 0.23 14.04 -7.27
C LEU A 162 -0.61 12.75 -7.18
N LEU A 163 -0.19 11.79 -6.34
CA LEU A 163 -0.87 10.50 -6.16
C LEU A 163 -1.99 10.56 -5.10
N ALA A 164 -2.11 11.65 -4.34
CA ALA A 164 -3.07 11.82 -3.26
C ALA A 164 -4.52 11.47 -3.64
N PRO A 165 -5.05 11.80 -4.84
CA PRO A 165 -6.43 11.47 -5.20
C PRO A 165 -6.76 9.97 -5.19
N TRP A 166 -5.74 9.11 -5.30
CA TRP A 166 -5.90 7.65 -5.32
C TRP A 166 -5.27 6.96 -4.10
N THR A 167 -4.62 7.72 -3.22
CA THR A 167 -3.92 7.17 -2.05
C THR A 167 -4.89 7.04 -0.88
N SER A 168 -4.94 5.87 -0.26
CA SER A 168 -5.76 5.63 0.95
C SER A 168 -5.02 4.86 2.03
N TYR A 169 -3.85 4.32 1.71
CA TYR A 169 -3.05 3.50 2.60
C TYR A 169 -1.59 3.89 2.46
N ALA A 170 -0.82 3.78 3.54
CA ALA A 170 0.62 3.93 3.48
C ALA A 170 1.34 2.85 4.29
N GLN A 171 2.54 2.50 3.82
CA GLN A 171 3.54 1.75 4.56
C GLN A 171 4.73 2.66 4.83
N VAL A 172 5.23 2.63 6.06
CA VAL A 172 6.38 3.42 6.47
C VAL A 172 7.48 2.54 7.04
N LYS A 173 8.71 3.02 6.87
CA LYS A 173 9.92 2.52 7.52
C LYS A 173 10.90 3.68 7.59
N GLY A 174 11.77 3.71 8.59
CA GLY A 174 12.87 4.68 8.61
C GLY A 174 13.94 4.28 7.57
N PHE A 175 14.55 5.27 6.94
CA PHE A 175 15.66 5.12 6.01
C PHE A 175 16.43 6.44 5.87
N ASP A 176 17.60 6.38 5.24
CA ASP A 176 18.40 7.56 4.91
C ASP A 176 17.84 8.24 3.66
N TRP A 177 17.22 9.40 3.85
CA TRP A 177 16.63 10.21 2.79
C TRP A 177 17.64 10.78 1.78
N ASN A 178 18.91 10.88 2.16
CA ASN A 178 19.96 11.34 1.24
C ASN A 178 20.50 10.21 0.36
N ALA A 179 20.25 8.96 0.74
CA ALA A 179 20.72 7.78 0.03
C ALA A 179 19.66 6.65 0.05
N PRO A 180 18.43 6.91 -0.42
CA PRO A 180 17.33 5.96 -0.27
C PRO A 180 17.63 4.61 -0.96
N ASP A 181 18.32 4.63 -2.10
CA ASP A 181 18.65 3.42 -2.88
C ASP A 181 19.56 2.43 -2.16
N THR A 182 20.49 2.92 -1.35
CA THR A 182 21.45 2.09 -0.61
C THR A 182 21.09 1.90 0.85
N SER A 183 20.07 2.63 1.34
CA SER A 183 19.67 2.58 2.73
C SER A 183 19.09 1.23 3.13
N ARG A 184 19.33 0.86 4.40
CA ARG A 184 18.67 -0.25 5.09
C ARG A 184 17.54 0.31 5.95
N HIS A 185 16.65 -0.56 6.43
CA HIS A 185 15.61 -0.14 7.36
C HIS A 185 16.26 0.37 8.65
N GLN A 186 15.84 1.55 9.07
CA GLN A 186 16.25 2.23 10.29
C GLN A 186 14.99 2.56 11.13
N PRO A 187 15.13 2.85 12.43
CA PRO A 187 14.03 3.36 13.24
C PRO A 187 13.47 4.67 12.68
N LEU A 188 12.15 4.81 12.54
CA LEU A 188 11.55 6.04 11.98
C LEU A 188 11.96 7.29 12.77
N ALA A 189 12.01 7.19 14.11
CA ALA A 189 12.38 8.27 15.01
C ALA A 189 13.75 8.90 14.71
N THR A 190 14.74 8.08 14.35
CA THR A 190 16.13 8.51 14.18
C THR A 190 16.51 8.82 12.74
N SER A 191 15.60 8.58 11.78
CA SER A 191 15.90 8.53 10.34
C SER A 191 15.14 9.61 9.56
N CYS A 192 15.05 10.80 10.13
CA CYS A 192 14.28 11.94 9.59
C CYS A 192 12.77 11.67 9.58
N ALA A 193 12.17 11.64 10.77
CA ALA A 193 10.73 11.49 10.96
C ALA A 193 9.92 12.63 10.28
N GLU A 194 10.50 13.84 10.21
CA GLU A 194 9.90 15.02 9.56
C GLU A 194 9.66 14.82 8.05
N PRO A 195 10.65 14.49 7.21
CA PRO A 195 10.41 14.14 5.80
C PRO A 195 9.37 13.04 5.58
N THR A 196 9.34 12.02 6.45
CA THR A 196 8.29 11.00 6.37
C THR A 196 6.92 11.60 6.61
N ARG A 197 6.78 12.45 7.62
CA ARG A 197 5.54 13.14 7.94
C ARG A 197 5.10 14.08 6.82
N ASP A 198 6.03 14.79 6.17
CA ASP A 198 5.72 15.68 5.05
C ASP A 198 5.15 14.91 3.86
N VAL A 199 5.77 13.76 3.52
CA VAL A 199 5.26 12.86 2.47
C VAL A 199 3.88 12.30 2.81
N LEU A 200 3.67 11.84 4.05
CA LEU A 200 2.36 11.36 4.49
C LEU A 200 1.29 12.46 4.48
N SER A 201 1.66 13.69 4.84
CA SER A 201 0.74 14.85 4.82
C SER A 201 0.37 15.22 3.39
N ALA A 202 1.33 15.18 2.46
CA ALA A 202 1.10 15.45 1.04
C ALA A 202 0.21 14.38 0.38
N ALA A 203 0.24 13.13 0.86
CA ALA A 203 -0.61 12.05 0.40
C ALA A 203 -2.10 12.24 0.74
N GLY A 204 -2.44 13.21 1.60
CA GLY A 204 -3.80 13.48 2.03
C GLY A 204 -4.31 12.51 3.11
N PRO A 205 -5.63 12.48 3.36
CA PRO A 205 -6.21 11.63 4.41
C PRO A 205 -6.01 10.14 4.13
N LEU A 206 -5.41 9.42 5.08
CA LEU A 206 -5.15 7.98 4.98
C LEU A 206 -6.14 7.17 5.83
N ARG A 207 -6.60 6.03 5.32
CA ARG A 207 -7.40 5.06 6.07
C ARG A 207 -6.55 4.26 7.04
N ALA A 208 -5.33 3.92 6.63
CA ALA A 208 -4.38 3.20 7.47
C ALA A 208 -2.93 3.55 7.13
N VAL A 209 -2.09 3.54 8.16
CA VAL A 209 -0.63 3.64 8.04
C VAL A 209 0.00 2.50 8.84
N THR A 210 0.81 1.68 8.19
CA THR A 210 1.48 0.56 8.84
C THR A 210 3.00 0.68 8.81
N VAL A 211 3.65 0.23 9.88
CA VAL A 211 5.12 0.13 9.96
C VAL A 211 5.54 -1.22 9.36
N GLU A 212 6.29 -1.17 8.25
CA GLU A 212 6.95 -2.32 7.65
C GLU A 212 8.47 -2.20 7.81
N SER A 213 8.97 -2.49 9.00
CA SER A 213 10.38 -2.29 9.36
C SER A 213 11.01 -3.57 9.90
N LYS A 214 12.32 -3.73 9.61
CA LYS A 214 13.18 -4.75 10.24
C LYS A 214 14.04 -4.15 11.35
N ALA A 215 13.93 -2.83 11.58
CA ALA A 215 14.64 -2.16 12.65
C ALA A 215 14.00 -2.50 14.02
N PRO A 216 14.80 -2.65 15.09
CA PRO A 216 14.29 -3.00 16.41
C PRO A 216 13.71 -1.76 17.14
N ALA A 217 12.67 -1.14 16.57
CA ALA A 217 12.07 0.10 17.09
C ALA A 217 10.56 0.22 16.81
N LEU A 218 9.86 -0.91 16.68
CA LEU A 218 8.44 -0.94 16.31
C LEU A 218 7.55 -0.18 17.31
N ALA A 219 7.90 -0.17 18.60
CA ALA A 219 7.14 0.50 19.65
C ALA A 219 7.21 2.03 19.50
N GLU A 220 8.42 2.54 19.31
CA GLU A 220 8.71 3.96 19.11
C GLU A 220 8.11 4.47 17.79
N ASP A 221 8.24 3.69 16.72
CA ASP A 221 7.72 4.04 15.39
C ASP A 221 6.17 4.12 15.41
N LEU A 222 5.50 3.16 16.06
CA LEU A 222 4.05 3.21 16.25
C LEU A 222 3.60 4.38 17.15
N ALA A 223 4.37 4.69 18.20
CA ALA A 223 4.07 5.82 19.07
C ALA A 223 4.14 7.15 18.31
N LEU A 224 5.12 7.31 17.42
CA LEU A 224 5.22 8.47 16.53
C LEU A 224 4.03 8.58 15.58
N LEU A 225 3.67 7.50 14.88
CA LEU A 225 2.51 7.51 13.99
C LEU A 225 1.22 7.86 14.73
N ARG A 226 1.01 7.30 15.92
CA ARG A 226 -0.15 7.68 16.75
C ARG A 226 -0.15 9.16 17.10
N ALA A 227 1.01 9.73 17.43
CA ALA A 227 1.10 11.16 17.75
C ALA A 227 0.77 12.03 16.53
N TRP A 228 1.13 11.61 15.32
CA TRP A 228 0.82 12.33 14.08
C TRP A 228 -0.66 12.27 13.72
N TYR A 229 -1.32 11.13 13.95
CA TYR A 229 -2.72 10.89 13.58
C TYR A 229 -3.71 11.01 14.75
N ALA A 230 -3.29 11.60 15.88
CA ALA A 230 -4.12 11.75 17.06
C ALA A 230 -5.37 12.62 16.75
N GLY A 231 -6.56 12.01 16.83
CA GLY A 231 -7.83 12.72 16.63
C GLY A 231 -8.32 12.81 15.18
N GLU A 232 -7.59 12.26 14.20
CA GLU A 232 -8.05 12.27 12.81
C GLU A 232 -9.16 11.23 12.57
N PRO A 233 -10.31 11.59 11.96
CA PRO A 233 -11.35 10.64 11.62
C PRO A 233 -10.87 9.67 10.53
N ARG A 234 -11.42 8.45 10.49
CA ARG A 234 -11.10 7.50 9.42
C ARG A 234 -11.81 7.97 8.14
N PRO A 235 -11.12 8.26 7.03
CA PRO A 235 -11.80 8.58 5.79
C PRO A 235 -12.57 7.36 5.26
N ALA A 236 -13.68 7.61 4.57
CA ALA A 236 -14.32 6.59 3.76
C ALA A 236 -13.37 6.17 2.62
N LEU A 237 -13.57 4.98 2.07
CA LEU A 237 -12.89 4.61 0.82
C LEU A 237 -13.52 5.53 -0.23
N ALA A 238 -12.71 6.34 -0.91
CA ALA A 238 -13.23 7.13 -2.00
C ALA A 238 -13.88 6.17 -3.01
N ALA A 239 -15.13 6.44 -3.39
CA ALA A 239 -15.69 5.84 -4.58
C ALA A 239 -14.75 6.17 -5.74
N THR A 240 -14.56 5.24 -6.68
CA THR A 240 -13.69 5.42 -7.83
C THR A 240 -13.88 6.83 -8.40
N PRO A 241 -12.83 7.67 -8.46
CA PRO A 241 -12.99 9.01 -9.02
C PRO A 241 -13.58 8.88 -10.43
N PRO A 242 -14.51 9.77 -10.82
CA PRO A 242 -15.16 9.68 -12.12
C PRO A 242 -14.09 9.61 -13.20
N THR A 243 -14.12 8.57 -14.02
CA THR A 243 -13.24 8.44 -15.18
C THR A 243 -13.34 9.72 -15.99
N ALA A 244 -12.21 10.39 -16.25
CA ALA A 244 -12.17 11.50 -17.19
C ALA A 244 -12.80 11.01 -18.49
N SER A 245 -13.91 11.63 -18.91
CA SER A 245 -14.61 11.24 -20.12
C SER A 245 -13.62 11.23 -21.27
N ALA A 246 -13.50 10.11 -21.98
CA ALA A 246 -12.69 10.04 -23.18
C ALA A 246 -13.05 11.23 -24.10
N PRO A 247 -12.07 11.97 -24.66
CA PRO A 247 -12.39 13.02 -25.61
C PRO A 247 -13.19 12.40 -26.74
N ALA A 248 -14.37 12.98 -27.01
CA ALA A 248 -15.22 12.58 -28.11
C ALA A 248 -14.37 12.53 -29.38
N LYS A 249 -14.36 11.39 -30.06
CA LYS A 249 -13.78 11.30 -31.40
C LYS A 249 -14.54 12.29 -32.28
N GLU A 250 -13.91 13.39 -32.66
CA GLU A 250 -14.33 14.17 -33.81
C GLU A 250 -14.26 13.24 -35.03
N VAL A 251 -15.42 12.74 -35.43
CA VAL A 251 -15.62 12.17 -36.75
C VAL A 251 -15.63 13.36 -37.70
N LEU A 252 -14.48 13.64 -38.31
CA LEU A 252 -14.42 14.44 -39.52
C LEU A 252 -15.06 13.61 -40.64
N ILE A 253 -16.22 14.08 -41.10
CA ILE A 253 -16.89 13.65 -42.34
C ILE A 253 -16.22 14.37 -43.51
#